data_AF-A0A395N9R5-F1
#
_entry.id   AF-A0A395N9R5-F1
#
_cell.length_a   1.000
_cell.length_b   1.000
_cell.length_c   1.000
_cell.angle_alpha   90.00
_cell.angle_beta   90.00
_cell.angle_gamma   90.00
#
_symmetry.space_group_name_H-M   'P 1'
#
loop_
_entity.id
_entity.type
_entity.pdbx_description
1 polymer ?
#
loop_
_entity_poly.entity_id
_entity_poly.type
_entity_poly.pdbx_seq_one_letter_code
_entity_poly.pdbx_strand_id
1 'polypeptide(L)'
;MVQKITEEYANHGMSLECDIYTADDYAKDSPVYLYFHPGGLVDGNRDLIAPWLVQVCIQRKWPLISPSYRLLPQAGGEGLLQDASAAYEFARNWNTLPGFFMAAIIAHNCQPKPLALFSIQGINTFHHPFFNSSTQTAGEEITYASIEKFITGPIQVGDMRPNESTFVLDKLTPDGAKNPTFAPRKPQAGGSDGPYRGMLYDYYTFNNSFVDTVGSVDPGFQWAKLPDTKDRLAQWPQTVIFHGDNDPDVELNVSEDMRDCLGEDRVSLFVAAGQPHLYELEKFIEDDAPGMDTVKQAVARLDEIVASS
;
A
#
# COMPACT_ATOMS: atom_id res chain seq x y z
N MET A 1 0.84 16.79 20.74
CA MET A 1 1.92 16.89 19.73
C MET A 1 1.99 15.56 19.04
N VAL A 2 2.17 15.55 17.71
CA VAL A 2 2.31 14.28 16.97
C VAL A 2 3.60 13.58 17.39
N GLN A 3 3.50 12.27 17.58
CA GLN A 3 4.61 11.39 17.92
C GLN A 3 4.61 10.15 17.02
N LYS A 4 5.79 9.56 16.86
CA LYS A 4 6.00 8.24 16.24
C LYS A 4 6.36 7.25 17.35
N ILE A 5 5.54 6.22 17.53
CA ILE A 5 5.77 5.10 18.46
C ILE A 5 6.04 3.85 17.62
N THR A 6 6.98 3.00 18.03
CA THR A 6 7.21 1.70 17.38
C THR A 6 6.78 0.59 18.34
N GLU A 7 5.93 -0.31 17.89
CA GLU A 7 5.46 -1.48 18.66
C GLU A 7 5.59 -2.77 17.86
N GLU A 8 5.90 -3.87 18.54
CA GLU A 8 5.75 -5.21 17.98
C GLU A 8 4.26 -5.57 17.94
N TYR A 9 3.72 -5.84 16.75
CA TYR A 9 2.32 -6.21 16.58
C TYR A 9 2.12 -7.72 16.41
N ALA A 10 3.16 -8.46 16.01
CA ALA A 10 3.11 -9.90 15.82
C ALA A 10 4.50 -10.55 15.87
N ASN A 11 4.51 -11.87 16.07
CA ASN A 11 5.72 -12.68 15.96
C ASN A 11 5.42 -13.98 15.20
N HIS A 12 5.96 -14.10 13.98
CA HIS A 12 5.76 -15.27 13.10
C HIS A 12 7.09 -15.97 12.80
N GLY A 13 7.85 -16.26 13.86
CA GLY A 13 9.24 -16.73 13.77
C GLY A 13 10.27 -15.59 13.65
N MET A 14 9.77 -14.35 13.53
CA MET A 14 10.52 -13.11 13.69
C MET A 14 9.56 -12.03 14.18
N SER A 15 10.09 -11.04 14.91
CA SER A 15 9.34 -9.88 15.37
C SER A 15 8.89 -9.02 14.18
N LEU A 16 7.61 -8.67 14.16
CA LEU A 16 7.02 -7.74 13.19
C LEU A 16 6.60 -6.47 13.91
N GLU A 17 7.20 -5.36 13.49
CA GLU A 17 7.00 -4.04 14.09
C GLU A 17 6.09 -3.17 13.22
N CYS A 18 5.38 -2.27 13.86
CA CYS A 18 4.65 -1.20 13.21
C CYS A 18 5.04 0.15 13.82
N ASP A 19 5.01 1.18 12.97
CA ASP A 19 5.15 2.56 13.40
C ASP A 19 3.78 3.21 13.50
N ILE A 20 3.51 3.88 14.61
CA ILE A 20 2.24 4.50 14.95
C ILE A 20 2.45 6.01 15.05
N TYR A 21 1.85 6.75 14.13
CA TYR A 21 1.80 8.21 14.15
C TYR A 21 0.49 8.63 14.81
N THR A 22 0.59 9.28 15.98
CA THR A 22 -0.58 9.61 16.81
C THR A 22 -0.30 10.84 17.69
N ALA A 23 -1.29 11.31 18.44
CA ALA A 23 -1.12 12.29 19.50
C ALA A 23 -2.08 12.02 20.66
N ASP A 24 -1.70 12.44 21.88
CA ASP A 24 -2.46 12.19 23.11
C ASP A 24 -3.90 12.74 23.11
N ASP A 25 -4.19 13.71 22.23
CA ASP A 25 -5.49 14.37 22.11
C ASP A 25 -6.40 13.76 21.03
N TYR A 26 -6.03 12.60 20.49
CA TYR A 26 -6.87 11.84 19.56
C TYR A 26 -7.94 11.09 20.35
N ALA A 27 -9.16 11.01 19.79
CA ALA A 27 -10.25 10.30 20.43
C ALA A 27 -9.98 8.79 20.38
N LYS A 28 -10.37 8.06 21.43
CA LYS A 28 -10.16 6.59 21.49
C LYS A 28 -10.97 5.84 20.44
N ASP A 29 -12.08 6.43 20.02
CA ASP A 29 -12.99 5.96 18.98
C ASP A 29 -12.70 6.60 17.62
N SER A 30 -11.61 7.37 17.47
CA SER A 30 -11.16 7.85 16.17
C SER A 30 -10.95 6.66 15.22
N PRO A 31 -11.37 6.78 13.95
CA PRO A 31 -10.87 5.91 12.90
C PRO A 31 -9.35 5.98 12.83
N VAL A 32 -8.74 4.89 12.45
CA VAL A 32 -7.30 4.76 12.27
C VAL A 32 -7.03 4.33 10.85
N TYR A 33 -5.88 4.75 10.35
CA TYR A 33 -5.39 4.42 9.05
C TYR A 33 -4.28 3.37 9.19
N LEU A 34 -4.52 2.13 8.77
CA LEU A 34 -3.52 1.07 8.65
C LEU A 34 -2.93 1.10 7.23
N TYR A 35 -1.68 1.52 7.11
CA TYR A 35 -1.00 1.71 5.83
C TYR A 35 0.01 0.60 5.56
N PHE A 36 -0.09 -0.07 4.42
CA PHE A 36 0.94 -1.00 3.96
C PHE A 36 1.80 -0.35 2.88
N HIS A 37 3.12 -0.39 3.07
CA HIS A 37 4.08 0.24 2.16
C HIS A 37 4.09 -0.40 0.76
N PRO A 38 4.47 0.37 -0.30
CA PRO A 38 4.65 -0.16 -1.64
C PRO A 38 5.96 -0.98 -1.74
N GLY A 39 6.27 -1.46 -2.96
CA GLY A 39 7.44 -2.32 -3.21
C GLY A 39 7.08 -3.70 -3.76
N GLY A 40 5.88 -3.85 -4.36
CA GLY A 40 5.49 -5.05 -5.10
C GLY A 40 5.49 -6.34 -4.27
N LEU A 41 5.34 -6.23 -2.93
CA LEU A 41 5.47 -7.31 -1.95
C LEU A 41 6.87 -7.94 -1.83
N VAL A 42 7.86 -7.44 -2.59
CA VAL A 42 9.21 -8.00 -2.66
C VAL A 42 10.26 -7.10 -2.02
N ASP A 43 9.99 -5.81 -1.87
CA ASP A 43 10.91 -4.79 -1.33
C ASP A 43 10.11 -3.71 -0.57
N GLY A 44 10.77 -2.64 -0.13
CA GLY A 44 10.15 -1.56 0.64
C GLY A 44 10.25 -1.77 2.15
N ASN A 45 9.82 -0.79 2.94
CA ASN A 45 9.69 -0.90 4.39
C ASN A 45 8.65 0.09 4.94
N ARG A 46 8.32 -0.02 6.23
CA ARG A 46 7.30 0.81 6.90
C ARG A 46 7.60 2.32 6.96
N ASP A 47 8.83 2.74 6.68
CA ASP A 47 9.21 4.16 6.60
C ASP A 47 8.90 4.78 5.22
N LEU A 48 8.55 3.95 4.22
CA LEU A 48 8.18 4.41 2.89
C LEU A 48 6.72 4.87 2.88
N ILE A 49 6.49 6.05 3.44
CA ILE A 49 5.17 6.66 3.59
C ILE A 49 5.19 8.11 3.11
N ALA A 50 4.18 8.50 2.33
CA ALA A 50 4.14 9.84 1.79
C ALA A 50 3.86 10.90 2.87
N PRO A 51 4.55 12.06 2.86
CA PRO A 51 4.30 13.11 3.84
C PRO A 51 2.84 13.55 3.88
N TRP A 52 2.20 13.74 2.72
CA TRP A 52 0.78 14.12 2.67
C TRP A 52 -0.12 13.10 3.39
N LEU A 53 0.18 11.80 3.35
CA LEU A 53 -0.63 10.77 4.00
C LEU A 53 -0.59 10.94 5.52
N VAL A 54 0.61 11.20 6.05
CA VAL A 54 0.80 11.50 7.47
C VAL A 54 0.07 12.79 7.84
N GLN A 55 0.16 13.84 7.02
CA GLN A 55 -0.54 15.11 7.24
C GLN A 55 -2.05 14.94 7.29
N VAL A 56 -2.65 14.22 6.34
CA VAL A 56 -4.11 14.05 6.29
C VAL A 56 -4.62 13.29 7.51
N CYS A 57 -3.88 12.27 7.96
CA CYS A 57 -4.21 11.53 9.18
C CYS A 57 -4.13 12.43 10.42
N ILE A 58 -3.06 13.24 10.53
CA ILE A 58 -2.90 14.19 11.64
C ILE A 58 -4.04 15.20 11.70
N GLN A 59 -4.36 15.82 10.56
CA GLN A 59 -5.42 16.83 10.45
C GLN A 59 -6.80 16.29 10.86
N ARG A 60 -7.03 14.99 10.66
CA ARG A 60 -8.28 14.29 10.99
C ARG A 60 -8.26 13.63 12.36
N LYS A 61 -7.13 13.69 13.07
CA LYS A 61 -6.91 12.97 14.33
C LYS A 61 -7.14 11.47 14.19
N TRP A 62 -6.73 10.93 13.05
CA TRP A 62 -6.71 9.50 12.79
C TRP A 62 -5.31 9.00 13.11
N PRO A 63 -5.13 8.09 14.09
CA PRO A 63 -3.85 7.42 14.21
C PRO A 63 -3.50 6.74 12.89
N LEU A 64 -2.22 6.70 12.55
CA LEU A 64 -1.73 6.06 11.33
C LEU A 64 -0.73 4.97 11.74
N ILE A 65 -1.02 3.73 11.38
CA ILE A 65 -0.21 2.56 11.70
C ILE A 65 0.43 2.04 10.41
N SER A 66 1.75 1.97 10.36
CA SER A 66 2.53 1.43 9.25
C SER A 66 3.26 0.15 9.69
N PRO A 67 2.67 -1.05 9.52
CA PRO A 67 3.32 -2.31 9.83
C PRO A 67 4.37 -2.69 8.78
N SER A 68 5.42 -3.36 9.24
CA SER A 68 6.28 -4.16 8.36
C SER A 68 5.67 -5.55 8.17
N TYR A 69 5.91 -6.20 7.04
CA TYR A 69 5.44 -7.56 6.76
C TYR A 69 6.56 -8.38 6.11
N ARG A 70 6.43 -9.71 6.13
CA ARG A 70 7.41 -10.61 5.50
C ARG A 70 7.25 -10.55 3.98
N LEU A 71 8.37 -10.44 3.27
CA LEU A 71 8.39 -10.22 1.83
C LEU A 71 8.36 -11.52 1.02
N LEU A 72 7.88 -11.44 -0.21
CA LEU A 72 8.00 -12.48 -1.22
C LEU A 72 9.46 -12.67 -1.66
N PRO A 73 9.85 -13.88 -2.10
CA PRO A 73 9.00 -15.08 -2.19
C PRO A 73 8.83 -15.84 -0.87
N GLN A 74 9.67 -15.58 0.14
CA GLN A 74 9.79 -16.47 1.30
C GLN A 74 8.50 -16.56 2.13
N ALA A 75 7.71 -15.48 2.20
CA ALA A 75 6.44 -15.47 2.92
C ALA A 75 5.33 -16.26 2.21
N GLY A 76 5.29 -16.23 0.88
CA GLY A 76 4.16 -16.70 0.07
C GLY A 76 2.83 -15.98 0.40
N GLY A 77 1.74 -16.36 -0.28
CA GLY A 77 0.41 -15.79 -0.05
C GLY A 77 -0.10 -15.96 1.38
N GLU A 78 0.01 -17.17 1.96
CA GLU A 78 -0.46 -17.45 3.32
C GLU A 78 0.33 -16.66 4.38
N GLY A 79 1.64 -16.50 4.22
CA GLY A 79 2.46 -15.71 5.14
C GLY A 79 2.09 -14.23 5.10
N LEU A 80 1.84 -13.69 3.91
CA LEU A 80 1.33 -12.32 3.73
C LEU A 80 -0.05 -12.15 4.37
N LEU A 81 -0.99 -13.09 4.15
CA LEU A 81 -2.30 -13.03 4.78
C LEU A 81 -2.22 -13.11 6.30
N GLN A 82 -1.32 -13.93 6.84
CA GLN A 82 -1.08 -14.02 8.28
C GLN A 82 -0.60 -12.68 8.85
N ASP A 83 0.36 -12.02 8.19
CA ASP A 83 0.91 -10.73 8.61
C ASP A 83 -0.14 -9.61 8.48
N ALA A 84 -0.87 -9.58 7.36
CA ALA A 84 -1.97 -8.63 7.13
C ALA A 84 -3.07 -8.76 8.18
N SER A 85 -3.46 -10.00 8.50
CA SER A 85 -4.51 -10.29 9.48
C SER A 85 -4.07 -9.91 10.89
N ALA A 86 -2.83 -10.21 11.27
CA ALA A 86 -2.30 -9.84 12.58
C ALA A 86 -2.17 -8.31 12.72
N ALA A 87 -1.71 -7.63 11.67
CA ALA A 87 -1.69 -6.18 11.62
C ALA A 87 -3.12 -5.63 11.72
N TYR A 88 -4.08 -6.18 10.99
CA TYR A 88 -5.48 -5.75 11.06
C TYR A 88 -6.09 -5.95 12.45
N GLU A 89 -5.83 -7.06 13.12
CA GLU A 89 -6.31 -7.30 14.49
C GLU A 89 -5.64 -6.41 15.53
N PHE A 90 -4.33 -6.20 15.45
CA PHE A 90 -3.61 -5.23 16.27
C PHE A 90 -4.24 -3.84 16.09
N ALA A 91 -4.39 -3.47 14.84
CA ALA A 91 -4.95 -2.22 14.43
C ALA A 91 -6.42 -2.12 14.89
N ARG A 92 -7.26 -3.15 14.83
CA ARG A 92 -8.65 -3.10 15.34
C ARG A 92 -8.74 -2.84 16.83
N ASN A 93 -7.79 -3.32 17.61
CA ASN A 93 -7.67 -2.96 19.02
C ASN A 93 -7.18 -1.51 19.23
N TRP A 94 -6.82 -0.85 18.13
CA TRP A 94 -6.52 0.57 17.97
C TRP A 94 -7.64 1.35 17.18
N ASN A 95 -8.48 0.67 16.35
CA ASN A 95 -9.62 1.00 15.42
C ASN A 95 -9.38 1.34 13.89
N THR A 96 -9.21 0.44 12.86
CA THR A 96 -8.61 0.88 11.52
C THR A 96 -9.07 0.37 10.11
N LEU A 97 -8.50 1.00 9.03
CA LEU A 97 -8.55 0.71 7.55
C LEU A 97 -7.19 0.37 6.87
N PRO A 98 -7.05 -0.65 5.98
CA PRO A 98 -5.76 -1.11 5.42
C PRO A 98 -5.27 -0.49 4.06
N GLY A 99 -3.97 -0.63 3.72
CA GLY A 99 -3.32 -0.32 2.41
C GLY A 99 -3.30 -1.46 1.34
N PHE A 100 -3.23 -1.16 0.04
CA PHE A 100 -4.20 -1.76 -0.90
C PHE A 100 -4.18 -3.27 -1.22
N PHE A 101 -3.07 -3.91 -1.60
CA PHE A 101 -3.12 -5.37 -1.83
C PHE A 101 -3.41 -6.12 -0.53
N MET A 102 -2.67 -5.77 0.54
CA MET A 102 -2.89 -6.29 1.88
C MET A 102 -4.30 -5.95 2.40
N ALA A 103 -4.85 -4.81 1.99
CA ALA A 103 -6.20 -4.38 2.27
C ALA A 103 -7.25 -5.18 1.52
N ALA A 104 -6.99 -5.50 0.26
CA ALA A 104 -7.86 -6.32 -0.56
C ALA A 104 -7.93 -7.74 0.01
N ILE A 105 -6.80 -8.33 0.42
CA ILE A 105 -6.81 -9.64 1.08
C ILE A 105 -7.49 -9.57 2.45
N ILE A 106 -7.32 -8.50 3.24
CA ILE A 106 -8.10 -8.28 4.48
C ILE A 106 -9.59 -8.18 4.15
N ALA A 107 -9.98 -7.40 3.14
CA ALA A 107 -11.36 -7.23 2.71
C ALA A 107 -11.94 -8.52 2.11
N HIS A 108 -11.13 -9.43 1.57
CA HIS A 108 -11.57 -10.76 1.18
C HIS A 108 -11.73 -11.69 2.38
N ASN A 109 -10.77 -11.72 3.30
CA ASN A 109 -10.59 -12.82 4.24
C ASN A 109 -10.97 -12.50 5.71
N CYS A 110 -10.88 -11.24 6.14
CA CYS A 110 -11.12 -10.84 7.53
C CYS A 110 -12.57 -10.41 7.80
N GLN A 111 -12.98 -10.53 9.06
CA GLN A 111 -14.23 -10.01 9.60
C GLN A 111 -13.99 -9.35 10.98
N PRO A 112 -14.62 -8.20 11.29
CA PRO A 112 -15.48 -7.40 10.41
C PRO A 112 -14.68 -6.84 9.24
N LYS A 113 -15.39 -6.36 8.22
CA LYS A 113 -14.75 -5.68 7.09
C LYS A 113 -14.22 -4.30 7.53
N PRO A 114 -13.12 -3.81 6.93
CA PRO A 114 -12.72 -2.42 7.10
C PRO A 114 -13.86 -1.48 6.70
N LEU A 115 -13.92 -0.30 7.33
CA LEU A 115 -14.90 0.73 6.99
C LEU A 115 -14.75 1.21 5.52
N ALA A 116 -13.52 1.35 5.03
CA ALA A 116 -13.20 1.72 3.65
C ALA A 116 -11.84 1.15 3.24
N LEU A 117 -11.57 1.08 1.94
CA LEU A 117 -10.23 0.84 1.39
C LEU A 117 -9.76 2.10 0.68
N PHE A 118 -8.47 2.40 0.79
CA PHE A 118 -7.86 3.54 0.11
C PHE A 118 -6.61 3.08 -0.66
N SER A 119 -6.69 3.11 -1.98
CA SER A 119 -5.62 2.72 -2.89
C SER A 119 -4.85 3.91 -3.39
N ILE A 120 -3.53 3.81 -3.29
CA ILE A 120 -2.55 4.76 -3.79
C ILE A 120 -1.80 4.04 -4.90
N GLN A 121 -2.30 4.11 -6.14
CA GLN A 121 -1.68 3.46 -7.32
C GLN A 121 -1.35 1.96 -7.09
N GLY A 122 -2.17 1.29 -6.27
CA GLY A 122 -1.82 -0.02 -5.73
C GLY A 122 -2.27 -1.18 -6.60
N ILE A 123 -1.52 -2.27 -6.55
CA ILE A 123 -1.93 -3.59 -7.03
C ILE A 123 -3.14 -4.05 -6.21
N ASN A 124 -4.24 -4.37 -6.88
CA ASN A 124 -5.48 -4.76 -6.23
C ASN A 124 -5.82 -6.25 -6.39
N THR A 125 -5.22 -6.88 -7.40
CA THR A 125 -5.17 -8.31 -7.62
C THR A 125 -4.03 -8.64 -8.60
N PHE A 126 -3.41 -9.80 -8.44
CA PHE A 126 -2.47 -10.40 -9.39
C PHE A 126 -3.17 -11.28 -10.44
N HIS A 127 -4.49 -11.45 -10.37
CA HIS A 127 -5.26 -12.11 -11.41
C HIS A 127 -5.48 -11.25 -12.66
N HIS A 128 -5.15 -9.95 -12.62
CA HIS A 128 -5.25 -9.07 -13.79
C HIS A 128 -4.22 -9.47 -14.87
N PRO A 129 -4.57 -9.43 -16.18
CA PRO A 129 -3.66 -9.80 -17.28
C PRO A 129 -2.28 -9.17 -17.25
N PHE A 130 -2.16 -7.94 -16.76
CA PHE A 130 -0.88 -7.27 -16.55
C PHE A 130 0.16 -8.10 -15.79
N PHE A 131 -0.27 -8.88 -14.78
CA PHE A 131 0.62 -9.69 -13.93
C PHE A 131 0.77 -11.15 -14.36
N ASN A 132 0.02 -11.58 -15.39
CA ASN A 132 0.01 -12.96 -15.83
C ASN A 132 0.07 -13.12 -17.36
N SER A 133 0.44 -12.05 -18.07
CA SER A 133 0.67 -12.04 -19.52
C SER A 133 1.99 -11.36 -19.86
N SER A 134 3.06 -12.15 -19.95
CA SER A 134 4.42 -11.71 -20.28
C SER A 134 4.55 -10.91 -21.58
N THR A 135 3.59 -11.00 -22.50
CA THR A 135 3.55 -10.18 -23.72
C THR A 135 3.12 -8.72 -23.48
N GLN A 136 2.57 -8.41 -22.30
CA GLN A 136 2.13 -7.05 -21.93
C GLN A 136 3.25 -6.26 -21.23
N THR A 137 4.24 -6.95 -20.66
CA THR A 137 5.43 -6.32 -20.05
C THR A 137 6.50 -6.05 -21.10
N ALA A 138 6.78 -4.79 -21.42
CA ALA A 138 7.92 -4.39 -22.23
C ALA A 138 9.17 -4.28 -21.34
N GLY A 139 9.94 -5.37 -21.20
CA GLY A 139 11.15 -5.38 -20.38
C GLY A 139 12.22 -6.34 -20.89
N GLU A 140 13.48 -6.07 -20.54
CA GLU A 140 14.56 -7.04 -20.71
C GLU A 140 14.35 -8.22 -19.75
N GLU A 141 14.58 -9.44 -20.23
CA GLU A 141 14.45 -10.64 -19.40
C GLU A 141 15.45 -10.60 -18.24
N ILE A 142 14.94 -10.59 -17.01
CA ILE A 142 15.75 -10.74 -15.81
C ILE A 142 16.03 -12.23 -15.61
N THR A 143 17.31 -12.62 -15.72
CA THR A 143 17.68 -14.04 -15.55
C THR A 143 17.54 -14.49 -14.09
N TYR A 144 17.19 -15.76 -13.88
CA TYR A 144 17.18 -16.36 -12.53
C TYR A 144 18.51 -16.18 -11.80
N ALA A 145 19.65 -16.31 -12.50
CA ALA A 145 20.98 -16.15 -11.89
C ALA A 145 21.19 -14.74 -11.29
N SER A 146 20.58 -13.70 -11.87
CA SER A 146 20.67 -12.32 -11.35
C SER A 146 19.97 -12.14 -10.01
N ILE A 147 18.94 -12.94 -9.74
CA ILE A 147 18.05 -12.78 -8.58
C ILE A 147 18.04 -13.99 -7.63
N GLU A 148 18.76 -15.07 -7.95
CA GLU A 148 18.80 -16.33 -7.19
C GLU A 148 19.08 -16.09 -5.70
N LYS A 149 20.02 -15.19 -5.39
CA LYS A 149 20.38 -14.82 -4.01
C LYS A 149 19.19 -14.26 -3.20
N PHE A 150 18.23 -13.62 -3.86
CA PHE A 150 17.04 -13.05 -3.23
C PHE A 150 15.92 -14.07 -3.11
N ILE A 151 15.84 -15.06 -4.01
CA ILE A 151 14.89 -16.18 -3.94
C ILE A 151 15.30 -17.17 -2.86
N THR A 152 16.56 -17.59 -2.87
CA THR A 152 17.11 -18.63 -1.98
C THR A 152 17.55 -18.11 -0.62
N GLY A 153 17.59 -16.78 -0.46
CA GLY A 153 17.95 -16.12 0.78
C GLY A 153 16.94 -16.35 1.91
N PRO A 154 17.28 -15.93 3.14
CA PRO A 154 16.37 -16.01 4.27
C PRO A 154 15.15 -15.10 4.06
N ILE A 155 14.09 -15.37 4.83
CA ILE A 155 12.94 -14.48 4.90
C ILE A 155 13.37 -13.09 5.35
N GLN A 156 12.78 -12.06 4.75
CA GLN A 156 13.09 -10.66 5.06
C GLN A 156 11.81 -9.92 5.43
N VAL A 157 11.97 -9.00 6.35
CA VAL A 157 11.03 -7.91 6.62
C VAL A 157 11.76 -6.67 6.13
N GLY A 158 11.08 -5.85 5.34
CA GLY A 158 11.66 -4.71 4.63
C GLY A 158 12.74 -3.94 5.39
N ASP A 159 13.93 -3.82 4.79
CA ASP A 159 15.03 -3.00 5.30
C ASP A 159 15.62 -2.18 4.14
N MET A 160 15.13 -0.94 4.01
CA MET A 160 15.62 -0.01 3.01
C MET A 160 16.54 1.01 3.66
N ARG A 161 17.64 1.31 2.96
CA ARG A 161 18.51 2.43 3.31
C ARG A 161 17.73 3.74 3.16
N PRO A 162 17.76 4.63 4.18
CA PRO A 162 17.08 5.90 4.07
C PRO A 162 17.50 6.73 2.85
N ASN A 163 16.51 7.26 2.14
CA ASN A 163 16.64 8.14 0.98
C ASN A 163 15.62 9.30 1.06
N GLU A 164 15.44 10.07 -0.01
CA GLU A 164 14.52 11.21 -0.05
C GLU A 164 13.05 10.81 0.19
N SER A 165 12.66 9.62 -0.28
CA SER A 165 11.33 9.04 -0.10
C SER A 165 11.09 8.45 1.30
N THR A 166 12.14 8.30 2.11
CA THR A 166 11.99 7.86 3.51
C THR A 166 11.30 8.95 4.33
N PHE A 167 10.23 8.58 5.03
CA PHE A 167 9.57 9.49 5.93
C PHE A 167 10.29 9.56 7.28
N VAL A 168 10.47 10.79 7.76
CA VAL A 168 10.89 11.06 9.14
C VAL A 168 9.98 12.16 9.67
N LEU A 169 9.63 12.08 10.96
CA LEU A 169 8.66 13.01 11.55
C LEU A 169 9.11 14.48 11.46
N ASP A 170 10.44 14.72 11.41
CA ASP A 170 11.03 16.05 11.20
C ASP A 170 10.64 16.71 9.88
N LYS A 171 10.09 15.96 8.90
CA LYS A 171 9.48 16.53 7.68
C LYS A 171 8.25 17.40 8.01
N LEU A 172 7.67 17.23 9.20
CA LEU A 172 6.50 17.95 9.66
C LEU A 172 6.80 18.81 10.90
N THR A 173 6.03 19.88 11.06
CA THR A 173 5.95 20.64 12.29
C THR A 173 5.10 19.89 13.34
N PRO A 174 5.16 20.27 14.63
CA PRO A 174 4.36 19.64 15.69
C PRO A 174 2.83 19.59 15.47
N ASP A 175 2.30 20.50 14.66
CA ASP A 175 0.90 20.62 14.24
C ASP A 175 0.61 19.92 12.90
N GLY A 176 1.61 19.26 12.29
CA GLY A 176 1.44 18.46 11.08
C GLY A 176 1.54 19.23 9.76
N ALA A 177 1.99 20.49 9.76
CA ALA A 177 2.30 21.21 8.52
C ALA A 177 3.68 20.80 7.98
N LYS A 178 3.96 21.06 6.70
CA LYS A 178 5.30 20.89 6.11
C LYS A 178 6.34 21.70 6.89
N ASN A 179 7.44 21.07 7.32
CA ASN A 179 8.51 21.77 8.01
C ASN A 179 9.42 22.51 6.99
N PRO A 180 9.42 23.85 6.95
CA PRO A 180 10.22 24.60 5.98
C PRO A 180 11.72 24.57 6.27
N THR A 181 12.11 24.11 7.47
CA THR A 181 13.51 24.01 7.90
C THR A 181 14.09 22.61 7.70
N PHE A 182 13.26 21.62 7.36
CA PHE A 182 13.74 20.27 7.09
C PHE A 182 14.58 20.25 5.82
N ALA A 183 15.80 19.77 5.94
CA ALA A 183 16.68 19.50 4.81
C ALA A 183 16.89 17.97 4.74
N PRO A 184 16.56 17.32 3.62
CA PRO A 184 16.83 15.89 3.48
C PRO A 184 18.33 15.63 3.61
N ARG A 185 18.69 14.52 4.26
CA ARG A 185 20.08 14.08 4.29
C ARG A 185 20.49 13.79 2.85
N LYS A 186 21.64 14.32 2.43
CA LYS A 186 22.21 13.96 1.12
C LYS A 186 22.32 12.44 1.05
N PRO A 187 21.88 11.80 -0.06
CA PRO A 187 22.09 10.38 -0.25
C PRO A 187 23.57 10.06 -0.04
N GLN A 188 23.89 9.03 0.74
CA GLN A 188 25.25 8.52 0.72
C GLN A 188 25.51 7.96 -0.68
N ALA A 189 26.55 8.45 -1.36
CA ALA A 189 26.96 7.93 -2.65
C ALA A 189 27.27 6.43 -2.51
N GLY A 190 26.46 5.59 -3.16
CA GLY A 190 26.56 4.14 -2.99
C GLY A 190 25.35 3.38 -3.54
N GLY A 191 24.95 3.66 -4.77
CA GLY A 191 24.18 2.71 -5.56
C GLY A 191 25.14 1.67 -6.13
N SER A 192 24.87 0.38 -5.93
CA SER A 192 25.54 -0.65 -6.71
C SER A 192 24.83 -0.74 -8.06
N ASP A 193 25.59 -0.69 -9.16
CA ASP A 193 25.10 -0.99 -10.52
C ASP A 193 24.73 -2.49 -10.71
N GLY A 194 24.31 -3.15 -9.63
CA GLY A 194 24.08 -4.59 -9.56
C GLY A 194 22.66 -4.93 -9.08
N PRO A 195 22.29 -6.21 -9.14
CA PRO A 195 20.93 -6.65 -8.85
C PRO A 195 20.53 -6.34 -7.41
N TYR A 196 19.40 -5.66 -7.28
CA TYR A 196 18.72 -5.28 -6.04
C TYR A 196 17.40 -6.04 -5.88
N ARG A 197 16.85 -6.06 -4.67
CA ARG A 197 15.73 -6.96 -4.33
C ARG A 197 14.45 -6.62 -5.09
N GLY A 198 14.14 -5.33 -5.28
CA GLY A 198 13.00 -4.87 -6.08
C GLY A 198 12.91 -5.46 -7.49
N MET A 199 14.02 -5.89 -8.11
CA MET A 199 14.00 -6.60 -9.40
C MET A 199 13.21 -7.92 -9.38
N LEU A 200 12.93 -8.48 -8.20
CA LEU A 200 12.03 -9.61 -8.07
C LEU A 200 10.62 -9.30 -8.60
N TYR A 201 10.18 -8.05 -8.50
CA TYR A 201 8.88 -7.62 -9.01
C TYR A 201 8.80 -7.84 -10.52
N ASP A 202 9.70 -7.19 -11.27
CA ASP A 202 9.82 -7.33 -12.71
C ASP A 202 10.05 -8.78 -13.14
N TYR A 203 10.88 -9.53 -12.38
CA TYR A 203 11.10 -10.94 -12.62
C TYR A 203 9.80 -11.75 -12.54
N TYR A 204 9.00 -11.58 -11.49
CA TYR A 204 7.76 -12.33 -11.33
C TYR A 204 6.68 -11.87 -12.30
N THR A 205 6.59 -10.58 -12.63
CA THR A 205 5.66 -10.08 -13.67
C THR A 205 6.02 -10.69 -15.03
N PHE A 206 7.29 -10.63 -15.43
CA PHE A 206 7.75 -11.19 -16.70
C PHE A 206 7.55 -12.71 -16.80
N ASN A 207 7.74 -13.44 -15.70
CA ASN A 207 7.57 -14.89 -15.65
C ASN A 207 6.14 -15.33 -15.29
N ASN A 208 5.17 -14.41 -15.22
CA ASN A 208 3.76 -14.68 -14.86
C ASN A 208 3.59 -15.47 -13.55
N SER A 209 4.49 -15.27 -12.58
CA SER A 209 4.63 -16.16 -11.41
C SER A 209 3.89 -15.67 -10.16
N PHE A 210 3.28 -14.47 -10.19
CA PHE A 210 2.58 -13.93 -9.03
C PHE A 210 1.37 -14.76 -8.63
N VAL A 211 0.56 -15.21 -9.60
CA VAL A 211 -0.63 -16.04 -9.32
C VAL A 211 -0.25 -17.34 -8.61
N ASP A 212 0.85 -17.99 -9.01
CA ASP A 212 1.35 -19.19 -8.32
C ASP A 212 1.79 -18.90 -6.89
N THR A 213 2.23 -17.68 -6.61
CA THR A 213 2.78 -17.27 -5.30
C THR A 213 1.70 -16.81 -4.32
N VAL A 214 0.68 -16.07 -4.79
CA VAL A 214 -0.32 -15.42 -3.93
C VAL A 214 -1.78 -15.74 -4.28
N GLY A 215 -2.04 -16.49 -5.36
CA GLY A 215 -3.39 -16.80 -5.83
C GLY A 215 -4.24 -17.64 -4.86
N SER A 216 -3.65 -18.22 -3.81
CA SER A 216 -4.43 -18.90 -2.76
C SER A 216 -5.20 -17.92 -1.87
N VAL A 217 -4.70 -16.68 -1.72
CA VAL A 217 -5.29 -15.64 -0.85
C VAL A 217 -5.90 -14.47 -1.64
N ASP A 218 -5.58 -14.36 -2.92
CA ASP A 218 -6.11 -13.38 -3.86
C ASP A 218 -7.07 -14.06 -4.84
N PRO A 219 -8.40 -13.99 -4.62
CA PRO A 219 -9.38 -14.58 -5.53
C PRO A 219 -9.70 -13.70 -6.76
N GLY A 220 -9.01 -12.56 -6.94
CA GLY A 220 -9.36 -11.51 -7.89
C GLY A 220 -10.74 -10.91 -7.66
N PHE A 221 -11.29 -10.23 -8.68
CA PHE A 221 -12.59 -9.54 -8.59
C PHE A 221 -13.68 -10.10 -9.51
N GLN A 222 -13.35 -11.02 -10.43
CA GLN A 222 -14.34 -11.57 -11.37
C GLN A 222 -15.49 -12.33 -10.66
N TRP A 223 -15.28 -12.76 -9.41
CA TRP A 223 -16.36 -13.32 -8.58
C TRP A 223 -17.54 -12.36 -8.40
N ALA A 224 -17.33 -11.04 -8.44
CA ALA A 224 -18.38 -10.04 -8.21
C ALA A 224 -19.41 -9.98 -9.36
N LYS A 225 -19.05 -10.50 -10.54
CA LYS A 225 -19.95 -10.59 -11.70
C LYS A 225 -20.83 -11.84 -11.69
N LEU A 226 -20.61 -12.77 -10.74
CA LEU A 226 -21.39 -14.00 -10.64
C LEU A 226 -22.76 -13.74 -10.00
N PRO A 227 -23.84 -14.43 -10.42
CA PRO A 227 -25.20 -14.17 -9.92
C PRO A 227 -25.37 -14.31 -8.39
N ASP A 228 -24.63 -15.23 -7.78
CA ASP A 228 -24.80 -15.63 -6.38
C ASP A 228 -23.88 -14.87 -5.40
N THR A 229 -23.23 -13.79 -5.83
CA THR A 229 -22.27 -13.04 -5.00
C THR A 229 -22.77 -11.67 -4.52
N LYS A 230 -24.06 -11.37 -4.71
CA LYS A 230 -24.68 -10.09 -4.33
C LYS A 230 -24.45 -9.72 -2.86
N ASP A 231 -24.60 -10.66 -1.94
CA ASP A 231 -24.41 -10.41 -0.51
C ASP A 231 -22.94 -10.12 -0.17
N ARG A 232 -22.01 -10.86 -0.81
CA ARG A 232 -20.56 -10.63 -0.67
C ARG A 232 -20.18 -9.26 -1.21
N LEU A 233 -20.74 -8.86 -2.36
CA LEU A 233 -20.53 -7.55 -2.96
C LEU A 233 -21.12 -6.43 -2.10
N ALA A 234 -22.30 -6.64 -1.52
CA ALA A 234 -22.93 -5.68 -0.63
C ALA A 234 -22.12 -5.41 0.65
N GLN A 235 -21.37 -6.41 1.12
CA GLN A 235 -20.45 -6.31 2.25
C GLN A 235 -19.07 -5.78 1.88
N TRP A 236 -18.76 -5.59 0.58
CA TRP A 236 -17.47 -5.04 0.18
C TRP A 236 -17.34 -3.59 0.68
N PRO A 237 -16.20 -3.22 1.31
CA PRO A 237 -15.99 -1.86 1.78
C PRO A 237 -16.04 -0.84 0.64
N GLN A 238 -16.51 0.37 0.95
CA GLN A 238 -16.34 1.49 0.03
C GLN A 238 -14.84 1.68 -0.26
N THR A 239 -14.50 1.77 -1.54
CA THR A 239 -13.11 1.77 -1.99
C THR A 239 -12.83 3.05 -2.75
N VAL A 240 -11.80 3.78 -2.32
CA VAL A 240 -11.31 4.99 -3.00
C VAL A 240 -9.96 4.66 -3.61
N ILE A 241 -9.77 5.01 -4.87
CA ILE A 241 -8.54 4.79 -5.61
C ILE A 241 -8.15 6.11 -6.25
N PHE A 242 -6.87 6.48 -6.16
CA PHE A 242 -6.29 7.38 -7.15
C PHE A 242 -5.14 6.71 -7.90
N HIS A 243 -5.02 7.02 -9.19
CA HIS A 243 -4.08 6.35 -10.08
C HIS A 243 -3.60 7.26 -11.20
N GLY A 244 -2.29 7.32 -11.48
CA GLY A 244 -1.75 7.94 -12.68
C GLY A 244 -2.12 7.18 -13.96
N ASP A 245 -2.41 7.88 -15.05
CA ASP A 245 -2.69 7.22 -16.35
C ASP A 245 -1.44 6.91 -17.18
N ASN A 246 -0.25 7.27 -16.67
CA ASN A 246 1.05 6.97 -17.27
C ASN A 246 1.93 6.17 -16.30
N ASP A 247 1.30 5.27 -15.54
CA ASP A 247 1.93 4.36 -14.58
C ASP A 247 2.48 3.11 -15.30
N PRO A 248 3.82 2.95 -15.42
CA PRO A 248 4.41 1.80 -16.09
C PRO A 248 4.53 0.57 -15.18
N ASP A 249 4.41 0.75 -13.86
CA ASP A 249 4.65 -0.30 -12.87
C ASP A 249 3.35 -1.02 -12.53
N VAL A 250 2.22 -0.30 -12.53
CA VAL A 250 0.88 -0.86 -12.38
C VAL A 250 -0.02 -0.13 -13.38
N GLU A 251 -0.43 -0.79 -14.46
CA GLU A 251 -1.30 -0.12 -15.43
C GLU A 251 -2.62 0.36 -14.79
N LEU A 252 -3.09 1.56 -15.18
CA LEU A 252 -4.37 2.12 -14.76
C LEU A 252 -5.54 1.12 -14.89
N ASN A 253 -5.52 0.32 -15.96
CA ASN A 253 -6.55 -0.68 -16.25
C ASN A 253 -6.72 -1.73 -15.13
N VAL A 254 -5.69 -1.96 -14.30
CA VAL A 254 -5.81 -2.80 -13.09
C VAL A 254 -6.87 -2.22 -12.14
N SER A 255 -6.89 -0.90 -11.96
CA SER A 255 -7.88 -0.21 -11.12
C SER A 255 -9.24 -0.09 -11.80
N GLU A 256 -9.26 0.06 -13.13
CA GLU A 256 -10.51 0.07 -13.90
C GLU A 256 -11.22 -1.28 -13.85
N ASP A 257 -10.52 -2.42 -14.02
CA ASP A 257 -11.14 -3.75 -13.93
C ASP A 257 -11.74 -4.02 -12.55
N MET A 258 -11.09 -3.58 -11.47
CA MET A 258 -11.67 -3.67 -10.12
C MET A 258 -12.98 -2.87 -10.01
N ARG A 259 -12.99 -1.62 -10.50
CA ARG A 259 -14.20 -0.79 -10.53
C ARG A 259 -15.29 -1.45 -11.39
N ASP A 260 -14.94 -1.98 -12.55
CA ASP A 260 -15.89 -2.63 -13.46
C ASP A 260 -16.45 -3.93 -12.88
N CYS A 261 -15.68 -4.64 -12.06
CA CYS A 261 -16.14 -5.83 -11.35
C CYS A 261 -17.05 -5.50 -10.16
N LEU A 262 -16.69 -4.49 -9.36
CA LEU A 262 -17.38 -4.18 -8.09
C LEU A 262 -18.47 -3.11 -8.22
N GLY A 263 -18.46 -2.34 -9.31
CA GLY A 263 -19.37 -1.24 -9.59
C GLY A 263 -18.91 0.12 -9.05
N GLU A 264 -19.31 1.19 -9.75
CA GLU A 264 -19.00 2.58 -9.39
C GLU A 264 -19.62 3.01 -8.04
N ASP A 265 -20.71 2.37 -7.64
CA ASP A 265 -21.34 2.56 -6.32
C ASP A 265 -20.45 2.08 -5.15
N ARG A 266 -19.42 1.27 -5.45
CA ARG A 266 -18.48 0.70 -4.47
C ARG A 266 -17.07 1.23 -4.62
N VAL A 267 -16.66 1.58 -5.83
CA VAL A 267 -15.29 1.98 -6.15
C VAL A 267 -15.29 3.36 -6.79
N SER A 268 -14.76 4.35 -6.08
CA SER A 268 -14.47 5.69 -6.60
C SER A 268 -13.04 5.73 -7.13
N LEU A 269 -12.87 5.89 -8.44
CA LEU A 269 -11.55 5.97 -9.10
C LEU A 269 -11.27 7.39 -9.59
N PHE A 270 -10.20 7.99 -9.10
CA PHE A 270 -9.70 9.31 -9.48
C PHE A 270 -8.41 9.18 -10.31
N VAL A 271 -8.41 9.71 -11.53
CA VAL A 271 -7.27 9.57 -12.46
C VAL A 271 -6.40 10.83 -12.43
N ALA A 272 -5.10 10.65 -12.25
CA ALA A 272 -4.11 11.72 -12.28
C ALA A 272 -3.43 11.78 -13.66
N ALA A 273 -3.88 12.70 -14.51
CA ALA A 273 -3.45 12.79 -15.90
C ALA A 273 -1.93 13.03 -16.04
N GLY A 274 -1.31 12.24 -16.91
CA GLY A 274 0.11 12.20 -17.22
C GLY A 274 1.03 11.77 -16.08
N GLN A 275 0.49 11.35 -14.93
CA GLN A 275 1.34 11.03 -13.77
C GLN A 275 1.88 9.60 -13.82
N PRO A 276 3.16 9.40 -13.45
CA PRO A 276 3.76 8.07 -13.32
C PRO A 276 3.46 7.43 -11.96
N HIS A 277 3.87 6.17 -11.80
CA HIS A 277 3.81 5.44 -10.55
C HIS A 277 4.38 6.25 -9.38
N LEU A 278 3.69 6.21 -8.23
CA LEU A 278 4.11 6.84 -6.98
C LEU A 278 4.49 8.32 -7.10
N TYR A 279 3.89 9.05 -8.05
CA TYR A 279 4.17 10.48 -8.24
C TYR A 279 4.06 11.29 -6.95
N GLU A 280 3.17 10.91 -6.03
CA GLU A 280 2.89 11.63 -4.79
C GLU A 280 3.89 11.42 -3.65
N LEU A 281 4.76 10.40 -3.75
CA LEU A 281 5.43 9.79 -2.58
C LEU A 281 6.27 10.77 -1.73
N GLU A 282 6.76 11.84 -2.34
CA GLU A 282 7.60 12.85 -1.67
C GLU A 282 6.88 14.17 -1.43
N LYS A 283 5.60 14.25 -1.80
CA LYS A 283 4.79 15.46 -1.80
C LYS A 283 4.02 15.65 -0.50
N PHE A 284 3.67 16.91 -0.24
CA PHE A 284 2.85 17.35 0.88
C PHE A 284 1.46 17.73 0.36
N ILE A 285 0.44 17.64 1.22
CA ILE A 285 -0.96 17.81 0.79
C ILE A 285 -1.22 19.22 0.25
N GLU A 286 -0.49 20.22 0.72
CA GLU A 286 -0.57 21.62 0.27
C GLU A 286 0.21 21.91 -1.03
N ASP A 287 1.06 20.99 -1.50
CA ASP A 287 1.89 21.24 -2.69
C ASP A 287 1.01 21.47 -3.93
N ASP A 288 1.36 22.51 -4.68
CA ASP A 288 0.79 22.82 -6.01
C ASP A 288 1.64 22.13 -7.08
N ALA A 289 1.56 20.81 -7.10
CA ALA A 289 2.31 19.95 -8.01
C ALA A 289 1.35 19.06 -8.82
N PRO A 290 1.72 18.66 -10.06
CA PRO A 290 0.88 17.81 -10.89
C PRO A 290 0.37 16.56 -10.17
N GLY A 291 -0.93 16.29 -10.29
CA GLY A 291 -1.62 15.15 -9.70
C GLY A 291 -2.04 15.30 -8.23
N MET A 292 -1.58 16.34 -7.51
CA MET A 292 -1.96 16.53 -6.10
C MET A 292 -3.40 16.98 -5.91
N ASP A 293 -3.99 17.61 -6.92
CA ASP A 293 -5.42 17.84 -7.05
C ASP A 293 -6.23 16.53 -7.06
N THR A 294 -5.76 15.50 -7.76
CA THR A 294 -6.36 14.15 -7.71
C THR A 294 -6.23 13.52 -6.31
N VAL A 295 -5.07 13.65 -5.66
CA VAL A 295 -4.87 13.19 -4.27
C VAL A 295 -5.87 13.86 -3.32
N LYS A 296 -6.03 15.19 -3.42
CA LYS A 296 -6.98 15.97 -2.60
C LYS A 296 -8.43 15.51 -2.82
N GLN A 297 -8.83 15.22 -4.06
CA GLN A 297 -10.17 14.70 -4.38
C GLN A 297 -10.41 13.32 -3.77
N ALA A 298 -9.44 12.41 -3.88
CA ALA A 298 -9.54 11.09 -3.27
C ALA A 298 -9.65 11.18 -1.74
N VAL A 299 -8.84 12.03 -1.11
CA VAL A 299 -8.91 12.27 0.34
C VAL A 299 -10.26 12.84 0.75
N ALA A 300 -10.82 13.79 -0.01
CA ALA A 300 -12.15 14.33 0.26
C ALA A 300 -13.24 13.24 0.17
N ARG A 301 -13.12 12.31 -0.80
CA ARG A 301 -14.04 11.17 -0.90
C ARG A 301 -13.91 10.21 0.28
N LEU A 302 -12.70 10.00 0.79
CA LEU A 302 -12.49 9.21 2.00
C LEU A 302 -13.18 9.86 3.21
N ASP A 303 -13.11 11.19 3.34
CA ASP A 303 -13.80 11.93 4.40
C ASP A 303 -15.31 11.74 4.36
N GLU A 304 -15.91 11.78 3.17
CA GLU A 304 -17.35 11.53 3.00
C GLU A 304 -17.75 10.14 3.48
N ILE A 305 -16.95 9.12 3.17
CA ILE A 305 -17.20 7.74 3.57
C ILE A 305 -17.13 7.62 5.10
N VAL A 306 -16.08 8.16 5.71
CA VAL A 306 -15.88 8.09 7.17
C VAL A 306 -16.97 8.87 7.92
N ALA A 307 -17.37 10.05 7.41
CA ALA A 307 -18.44 10.84 8.02
C ALA A 307 -19.83 10.17 7.92
N SER A 308 -20.02 9.24 6.99
CA SER A 308 -21.28 8.51 6.78
C SER A 308 -21.43 7.22 7.58
N SER A 309 -20.40 6.85 8.37
CA SER A 309 -20.31 5.58 9.09
C SER A 309 -20.76 5.57 10.54
#